data_AF-A0A846B9L0-F1
#
_entry.id   AF-A0A846B9L0-F1
#
_cell.length_a   1.000
_cell.length_b   1.000
_cell.length_c   1.000
_cell.angle_alpha   90.00
_cell.angle_beta   90.00
_cell.angle_gamma   90.00
#
_symmetry.space_group_name_H-M   'P 1'
#
loop_
_entity.id
_entity.type
_entity.pdbx_description
1 polymer ?
#
loop_
_entity_poly.entity_id
_entity_poly.type
_entity_poly.pdbx_seq_one_letter_code
_entity_poly.pdbx_strand_id
1 'polypeptide(L)'
;MSWQQVCLAMLEDRKHLTSNRLLPLEMQRDLINDNIFVDLALVQQKKTDKRSQDVLPEQGSQLYEPSGYSETERFEFSRFLTEVLGAKKNDKLTIIGEPGSGKTTLLQKIAFWLLENTEDLVIWVSLGELRDKDLRDYLTEDWLQEA
;
A
#
# COMPACT_ATOMS: atom_id res chain seq x y z
N MET A 1 4.34 -25.96 -6.31
CA MET A 1 3.62 -24.76 -5.83
C MET A 1 3.41 -23.84 -7.00
N SER A 2 2.24 -23.19 -7.07
CA SER A 2 2.03 -22.05 -7.98
C SER A 2 2.57 -20.77 -7.34
N TRP A 3 2.95 -19.78 -8.15
CA TRP A 3 3.41 -18.48 -7.65
C TRP A 3 2.37 -17.76 -6.78
N GLN A 4 1.08 -17.94 -7.07
CA GLN A 4 0.00 -17.42 -6.21
C GLN A 4 0.02 -18.02 -4.80
N GLN A 5 0.32 -19.33 -4.67
CA GLN A 5 0.43 -19.98 -3.36
C GLN A 5 1.60 -19.43 -2.56
N VAL A 6 2.72 -19.15 -3.23
CA VAL A 6 3.91 -18.52 -2.63
C VAL A 6 3.57 -17.11 -2.12
N CYS A 7 2.93 -16.28 -2.95
CA CYS A 7 2.47 -14.95 -2.55
C CYS A 7 1.49 -14.99 -1.37
N LEU A 8 0.54 -15.92 -1.38
CA LEU A 8 -0.44 -16.08 -0.30
C LEU A 8 0.24 -16.49 1.01
N ALA A 9 1.15 -17.47 0.97
CA ALA A 9 1.91 -17.92 2.13
C ALA A 9 2.71 -16.77 2.76
N MET A 10 3.38 -15.97 1.93
CA MET A 10 4.15 -14.80 2.39
C MET A 10 3.27 -13.68 2.97
N LEU A 11 1.98 -13.63 2.61
CA LEU A 11 1.04 -12.63 3.12
C LEU A 11 0.27 -13.11 4.37
N GLU A 12 0.15 -14.41 4.61
CA GLU A 12 -0.68 -14.98 5.69
C GLU A 12 -0.30 -14.43 7.08
N ASP A 13 1.00 -14.25 7.32
CA ASP A 13 1.56 -13.62 8.54
C ASP A 13 1.04 -12.19 8.79
N ARG A 14 0.46 -11.55 7.77
CA ARG A 14 -0.08 -10.18 7.80
C ARG A 14 -1.62 -10.15 7.88
N LYS A 15 -2.30 -11.29 7.99
CA LYS A 15 -3.76 -11.38 8.09
C LYS A 15 -4.31 -10.88 9.43
N HIS A 16 -3.51 -10.97 10.47
CA HIS A 16 -3.90 -10.65 11.82
C HIS A 16 -3.70 -9.17 12.16
N LEU A 17 -4.71 -8.56 12.78
CA LEU A 17 -4.72 -7.15 13.19
C LEU A 17 -3.90 -6.83 14.46
N THR A 18 -3.15 -7.80 14.96
CA THR A 18 -2.39 -7.68 16.20
C THR A 18 -0.91 -7.86 15.95
N SER A 19 -0.09 -6.99 16.55
CA SER A 19 1.37 -7.22 16.62
C SER A 19 1.74 -8.30 17.64
N ASN A 20 0.80 -8.71 18.50
CA ASN A 20 1.03 -9.74 19.50
C ASN A 20 0.76 -11.13 18.91
N ARG A 21 1.83 -11.78 18.43
CA ARG A 21 1.82 -13.16 17.90
C ARG A 21 1.52 -14.24 18.94
N LEU A 22 1.50 -13.90 20.23
CA LEU A 22 1.18 -14.85 21.32
C LEU A 22 -0.32 -14.95 21.61
N LEU A 23 -1.15 -14.14 20.95
CA LEU A 23 -2.59 -14.25 21.09
C LEU A 23 -3.07 -15.54 20.41
N PRO A 24 -3.91 -16.36 21.08
CA PRO A 24 -4.58 -17.48 20.45
C PRO A 24 -5.29 -17.07 19.16
N LEU A 25 -5.16 -17.87 18.10
CA LEU A 25 -5.73 -17.61 16.76
C LEU A 25 -7.22 -17.23 16.82
N GLU A 26 -7.98 -17.88 17.70
CA GLU A 26 -9.41 -17.63 17.92
C GLU A 26 -9.73 -16.21 18.46
N MET A 27 -8.76 -15.56 19.09
CA MET A 27 -8.86 -14.18 19.59
C MET A 27 -8.23 -13.16 18.65
N GLN A 28 -7.58 -13.61 17.57
CA GLN A 28 -7.03 -12.71 16.57
C GLN A 28 -8.16 -12.26 15.64
N ARG A 29 -8.34 -10.95 15.51
CA ARG A 29 -9.32 -10.41 14.56
C ARG A 29 -8.80 -10.61 13.14
N ASP A 30 -9.61 -11.25 12.31
CA ASP A 30 -9.36 -11.44 10.89
C ASP A 30 -9.72 -10.17 10.13
N LEU A 31 -8.68 -9.52 9.60
CA LEU A 31 -8.83 -8.28 8.84
C LEU A 31 -9.76 -8.41 7.63
N ILE A 32 -9.78 -9.58 7.00
CA ILE A 32 -10.50 -9.84 5.75
C ILE A 32 -12.02 -9.79 5.98
N ASN A 33 -12.50 -10.27 7.13
CA ASN A 33 -13.92 -10.39 7.44
C ASN A 33 -14.50 -9.15 8.14
N ASP A 34 -13.65 -8.29 8.71
CA ASP A 34 -14.10 -7.05 9.36
C ASP A 34 -14.52 -6.03 8.29
N ASN A 35 -15.78 -5.56 8.33
CA ASN A 35 -16.23 -4.44 7.50
C ASN A 35 -15.53 -3.15 7.96
N ILE A 36 -14.56 -2.67 7.18
CA ILE A 36 -13.93 -1.38 7.42
C ILE A 36 -14.59 -0.38 6.47
N PHE A 37 -15.33 0.58 7.05
CA PHE A 37 -15.81 1.74 6.32
C PHE A 37 -14.65 2.75 6.24
N VAL A 38 -13.99 2.81 5.10
CA VAL A 38 -13.02 3.86 4.78
C VAL A 38 -13.54 4.64 3.59
N ASP A 39 -13.85 5.91 3.80
CA ASP A 39 -14.07 6.86 2.71
C ASP A 39 -12.72 7.18 2.06
N LEU A 40 -12.51 6.72 0.83
CA LEU A 40 -11.28 6.99 0.09
C LEU A 40 -11.49 8.15 -0.86
N ALA A 41 -10.73 9.23 -0.64
CA ALA A 41 -10.63 10.32 -1.60
C ALA A 41 -9.47 10.05 -2.56
N LEU A 42 -9.77 9.92 -3.86
CA LEU A 42 -8.73 9.95 -4.88
C LEU A 42 -8.30 11.41 -5.07
N VAL A 43 -7.01 11.65 -4.85
CA VAL A 43 -6.40 12.96 -5.05
C VAL A 43 -5.42 12.89 -6.21
N GLN A 44 -5.45 13.91 -7.07
CA GLN A 44 -4.38 14.11 -8.04
C GLN A 44 -3.36 15.10 -7.46
N GLN A 45 -2.09 14.71 -7.56
CA GLN A 45 -1.00 15.64 -7.27
C GLN A 45 -0.99 16.73 -8.35
N LYS A 46 -1.19 17.99 -7.94
CA LYS A 46 -0.97 19.12 -8.85
C LYS A 46 0.53 19.14 -9.18
N LYS A 47 0.89 18.83 -10.42
CA LYS A 47 2.25 19.03 -10.91
C LYS A 47 2.48 20.53 -11.01
N THR A 48 3.25 21.11 -10.09
CA THR A 48 3.82 22.44 -10.30
C THR A 48 5.08 22.27 -11.13
N ASP A 49 5.21 23.04 -12.22
CA ASP A 49 6.41 23.10 -13.04
C ASP A 49 7.60 23.56 -12.18
N LYS A 50 8.39 22.63 -11.65
CA LYS A 50 9.64 22.91 -10.90
C LYS A 50 10.79 23.38 -11.82
N ARG A 51 10.47 24.03 -12.94
CA ARG A 51 11.44 24.48 -13.94
C ARG A 51 11.23 25.94 -14.29
N SER A 52 11.42 26.82 -13.32
CA SER A 52 12.06 28.13 -13.54
C SER A 52 11.95 28.94 -12.26
N GLN A 53 13.09 29.14 -11.60
CA GLN A 53 13.56 30.40 -11.04
C GLN A 53 14.56 30.10 -9.92
N ASP A 54 15.67 30.82 -9.92
CA ASP A 54 16.66 30.84 -8.84
C ASP A 54 15.96 31.13 -7.51
N VAL A 55 15.74 30.10 -6.71
CA VAL A 55 15.12 30.23 -5.39
C VAL A 55 16.21 30.60 -4.39
N LEU A 56 16.00 31.70 -3.67
CA LEU A 56 16.90 32.16 -2.61
C LEU A 56 17.07 31.05 -1.54
N PRO A 57 18.26 30.88 -0.93
CA PRO A 57 18.53 29.84 0.06
C PRO A 57 17.54 29.81 1.23
N GLU A 58 16.98 30.97 1.56
CA GLU A 58 16.00 31.19 2.64
C GLU A 58 14.60 30.63 2.32
N GLN A 59 14.29 30.35 1.05
CA GLN A 59 13.01 29.78 0.60
C GLN A 59 13.10 28.29 0.22
N GLY A 60 14.24 27.65 0.49
CA GLY A 60 14.49 26.25 0.14
C GLY A 60 13.49 25.25 0.73
N SER A 61 12.88 25.56 1.88
CA SER A 61 11.84 24.73 2.52
C SER A 61 10.52 24.71 1.75
N GLN A 62 10.19 25.77 0.98
CA GLN A 62 8.96 25.83 0.17
C GLN A 62 9.03 24.92 -1.07
N LEU A 63 10.22 24.52 -1.51
CA LEU A 63 10.42 23.59 -2.64
C LEU A 63 10.00 22.15 -2.32
N TYR A 64 9.94 21.80 -1.03
CA TYR A 64 9.56 20.48 -0.53
C TYR A 64 8.12 20.42 -0.04
N GLU A 65 7.40 21.54 0.02
CA GLU A 65 5.96 21.51 0.27
C GLU A 65 5.28 20.79 -0.91
N PRO A 66 4.50 19.71 -0.65
CA PRO A 66 3.70 19.10 -1.68
C PRO A 66 2.77 20.18 -2.25
N SER A 67 2.96 20.52 -3.53
CA SER A 67 2.02 21.32 -4.29
C SER A 67 0.64 20.69 -4.13
N GLY A 68 -0.24 21.38 -3.39
CA GLY A 68 -1.36 20.77 -2.68
C GLY A 68 -2.17 19.74 -3.48
N TYR A 69 -2.68 18.74 -2.76
CA TYR A 69 -3.57 17.73 -3.31
C TYR A 69 -4.94 18.34 -3.62
N SER A 70 -5.47 18.10 -4.82
CA SER A 70 -6.88 18.35 -5.11
C SER A 70 -7.63 17.03 -5.16
N GLU A 71 -8.66 16.92 -4.33
CA GLU A 71 -9.63 15.84 -4.40
C GLU A 71 -10.31 15.86 -5.76
N THR A 72 -10.25 14.74 -6.48
CA THR A 72 -10.87 14.59 -7.80
C THR A 72 -12.16 13.78 -7.74
N GLU A 73 -12.20 12.76 -6.88
CA GLU A 73 -13.34 11.87 -6.73
C GLU A 73 -13.28 11.17 -5.37
N ARG A 74 -14.44 10.79 -4.82
CA ARG A 74 -14.54 9.88 -3.67
C ARG A 74 -15.00 8.51 -4.10
N PHE A 75 -14.41 7.50 -3.47
CA PHE A 75 -14.71 6.11 -3.68
C PHE A 75 -15.09 5.45 -2.35
N GLU A 76 -16.20 4.72 -2.37
CA GLU A 76 -16.39 3.59 -1.48
C GLU A 76 -15.27 2.57 -1.72
N PHE A 77 -14.83 1.89 -0.67
CA PHE A 77 -13.72 0.94 -0.78
C PHE A 77 -13.96 -0.14 -1.85
N SER A 78 -15.17 -0.71 -1.91
CA SER A 78 -15.54 -1.72 -2.92
C SER A 78 -15.46 -1.19 -4.36
N ARG A 79 -15.85 0.07 -4.56
CA ARG A 79 -15.78 0.75 -5.86
C ARG A 79 -14.34 1.07 -6.24
N PHE A 80 -13.50 1.46 -5.27
CA PHE A 80 -12.08 1.65 -5.49
C PHE A 80 -11.39 0.36 -5.97
N LEU A 81 -11.67 -0.77 -5.31
CA LEU A 81 -11.10 -2.08 -5.67
C LEU A 81 -11.43 -2.45 -7.11
N THR A 82 -12.68 -2.27 -7.56
CA THR A 82 -13.09 -2.66 -8.91
C THR A 82 -12.70 -1.64 -9.98
N GLU A 83 -13.00 -0.36 -9.77
CA GLU A 83 -12.86 0.67 -10.82
C GLU A 83 -11.46 1.25 -10.97
N VAL A 84 -10.64 1.18 -9.91
CA VAL A 84 -9.27 1.69 -9.92
C VAL A 84 -8.29 0.53 -10.08
N LEU A 85 -8.35 -0.47 -9.19
CA LEU A 85 -7.40 -1.59 -9.21
C LEU A 85 -7.77 -2.63 -10.27
N GLY A 86 -9.00 -3.15 -10.25
CA GLY A 86 -9.44 -4.20 -11.17
C GLY A 86 -9.41 -3.78 -12.64
N ALA A 87 -9.73 -2.53 -12.93
CA ALA A 87 -9.63 -1.96 -14.27
C ALA A 87 -8.20 -1.63 -14.72
N LYS A 88 -7.18 -1.81 -13.86
CA LYS A 88 -5.76 -1.52 -14.11
C LYS A 88 -5.53 -0.14 -14.73
N LYS A 89 -6.29 0.88 -14.29
CA LYS A 89 -6.24 2.23 -14.88
C LYS A 89 -4.94 2.98 -14.57
N ASN A 90 -4.20 2.57 -13.53
CA ASN A 90 -2.98 3.24 -13.08
C ASN A 90 -1.95 2.23 -12.57
N ASP A 91 -0.71 2.37 -13.02
CA ASP A 91 0.40 1.50 -12.61
C ASP A 91 1.01 1.90 -11.25
N LYS A 92 0.69 3.09 -10.74
CA LYS A 92 1.28 3.65 -9.52
C LYS A 92 0.25 4.40 -8.69
N LEU A 93 0.05 3.95 -7.45
CA LEU A 93 -0.84 4.56 -6.48
C LEU A 93 -0.08 4.82 -5.18
N THR A 94 -0.53 5.83 -4.42
CA THR A 94 0.03 6.15 -3.11
C THR A 94 -1.13 6.38 -2.14
N ILE A 95 -1.09 5.71 -0.99
CA ILE A 95 -2.08 5.88 0.08
C ILE A 95 -1.50 6.89 1.08
N ILE A 96 -2.18 8.02 1.23
CA ILE A 96 -1.81 9.09 2.18
C ILE A 96 -2.85 9.22 3.29
N GLY A 97 -2.45 9.75 4.44
CA GLY A 97 -3.32 9.90 5.61
C GLY A 97 -2.52 10.08 6.90
N GLU A 98 -3.19 10.51 7.96
CA GLU A 98 -2.58 10.78 9.27
C GLU A 98 -1.98 9.52 9.92
N PRO A 99 -0.99 9.65 10.81
CA PRO A 99 -0.53 8.54 11.64
C PRO A 99 -1.70 7.87 12.37
N GLY A 100 -1.81 6.54 12.30
CA GLY A 100 -2.92 5.80 12.90
C GLY A 100 -4.21 5.74 12.08
N SER A 101 -4.29 6.37 10.89
CA SER A 101 -5.49 6.37 10.04
C SER A 101 -5.82 5.02 9.36
N GLY A 102 -5.11 3.94 9.69
CA GLY A 102 -5.34 2.62 9.10
C GLY A 102 -4.76 2.40 7.69
N LYS A 103 -3.77 3.19 7.23
CA LYS A 103 -3.15 3.01 5.89
C LYS A 103 -2.60 1.60 5.64
N THR A 104 -1.86 1.06 6.60
CA THR A 104 -1.30 -0.30 6.51
C THR A 104 -2.42 -1.34 6.45
N THR A 105 -3.44 -1.15 7.27
CA THR A 105 -4.66 -1.98 7.29
C THR A 105 -5.38 -1.96 5.94
N LEU A 106 -5.52 -0.79 5.32
CA LEU A 106 -6.09 -0.65 4.00
C LEU A 106 -5.26 -1.36 2.93
N LEU A 107 -3.93 -1.19 2.97
CA LEU A 107 -3.02 -1.84 2.03
C LEU A 107 -3.06 -3.37 2.16
N GLN A 108 -3.16 -3.89 3.40
CA GLN A 108 -3.33 -5.33 3.66
C GLN A 108 -4.64 -5.85 3.04
N LYS A 109 -5.76 -5.13 3.21
CA LYS A 109 -7.02 -5.51 2.59
C LYS A 109 -6.96 -5.55 1.07
N ILE A 110 -6.31 -4.55 0.46
CA ILE A 110 -6.09 -4.51 -0.98
C ILE A 110 -5.28 -5.75 -1.43
N ALA A 111 -4.21 -6.08 -0.70
CA ALA A 111 -3.36 -7.22 -1.00
C ALA A 111 -4.14 -8.55 -1.00
N PHE A 112 -4.93 -8.83 0.03
CA PHE A 112 -5.76 -10.04 0.09
C PHE A 112 -6.85 -10.04 -0.99
N TRP A 113 -7.53 -8.90 -1.20
CA TRP A 113 -8.55 -8.80 -2.24
C TRP A 113 -7.99 -9.10 -3.63
N LEU A 114 -6.80 -8.59 -3.97
CA LEU A 114 -6.13 -8.86 -5.24
C LEU A 114 -5.82 -10.35 -5.42
N LEU A 115 -5.27 -11.01 -4.39
CA LEU A 115 -4.95 -12.45 -4.46
C LEU A 115 -6.21 -13.32 -4.60
N GLU A 116 -7.33 -12.92 -3.99
CA GLU A 116 -8.57 -13.70 -3.99
C GLU A 116 -9.44 -13.48 -5.24
N ASN A 117 -9.38 -12.29 -5.83
CA ASN A 117 -10.33 -11.86 -6.87
C ASN A 117 -9.67 -11.65 -8.25
N THR A 118 -8.35 -11.81 -8.37
CA THR A 118 -7.61 -11.61 -9.62
C THR A 118 -6.55 -12.68 -9.83
N GLU A 119 -5.96 -12.72 -11.03
CA GLU A 119 -4.79 -13.56 -11.31
C GLU A 119 -3.46 -12.86 -10.96
N ASP A 120 -3.51 -11.66 -10.36
CA ASP A 120 -2.33 -10.87 -10.07
C ASP A 120 -1.51 -11.49 -8.92
N LEU A 121 -0.19 -11.33 -9.02
CA LEU A 121 0.75 -11.68 -7.95
C LEU A 121 0.94 -10.47 -7.03
N VAL A 122 0.85 -10.70 -5.73
CA VAL A 122 1.03 -9.65 -4.72
C VAL A 122 2.31 -9.93 -3.93
N ILE A 123 3.22 -8.96 -3.95
CA ILE A 123 4.45 -8.99 -3.16
C ILE A 123 4.41 -7.83 -2.18
N TRP A 124 4.38 -8.16 -0.89
CA TRP A 124 4.44 -7.19 0.18
C TRP A 124 5.89 -6.93 0.57
N VAL A 125 6.34 -5.68 0.46
CA VAL A 125 7.71 -5.30 0.84
C VAL A 125 7.65 -4.21 1.89
N SER A 126 8.21 -4.50 3.07
CA SER A 126 8.43 -3.48 4.09
C SER A 126 9.67 -2.67 3.74
N LEU A 127 9.56 -1.34 3.69
CA LEU A 127 10.71 -0.47 3.45
C LEU A 127 11.82 -0.65 4.49
N GLY A 128 11.48 -1.04 5.73
CA GLY A 128 12.47 -1.34 6.77
C GLY A 128 13.21 -2.66 6.58
N GLU A 129 12.67 -3.58 5.78
CA GLU A 129 13.27 -4.90 5.51
C GLU A 129 14.26 -4.84 4.34
N LEU A 130 14.12 -3.88 3.42
CA LEU A 130 15.06 -3.65 2.31
C LEU A 130 16.48 -3.31 2.79
N ARG A 131 16.61 -2.62 3.93
CA ARG A 131 17.90 -2.13 4.48
C ARG A 131 18.70 -1.38 3.39
N ASP A 132 19.89 -1.88 3.05
CA ASP A 132 20.80 -1.33 2.03
C ASP A 132 20.69 -2.03 0.68
N LYS A 133 19.82 -3.05 0.55
CA LYS A 133 19.62 -3.79 -0.71
C LYS A 133 18.66 -3.05 -1.62
N ASP A 134 18.87 -3.20 -2.93
CA ASP A 134 17.84 -2.83 -3.88
C ASP A 134 16.68 -3.86 -3.87
N LEU A 135 15.56 -3.49 -4.50
CA LEU A 135 14.38 -4.34 -4.53
C LEU A 135 14.64 -5.69 -5.20
N ARG A 136 15.48 -5.74 -6.23
CA ARG A 136 15.75 -6.98 -6.97
C ARG A 136 16.49 -7.95 -6.07
N ASP A 137 17.59 -7.49 -5.46
CA ASP A 137 18.44 -8.32 -4.63
C ASP A 137 17.67 -8.82 -3.40
N TYR A 138 16.89 -7.94 -2.75
CA TYR A 138 16.01 -8.34 -1.66
C TYR A 138 15.01 -9.43 -2.07
N LEU A 139 14.37 -9.30 -3.24
CA LEU A 139 13.41 -10.29 -3.72
C LEU A 139 14.06 -11.65 -3.99
N THR A 140 15.26 -11.66 -4.57
CA THR A 140 15.94 -12.91 -4.96
C THR A 140 16.67 -13.62 -3.83
N GLU A 141 17.25 -12.84 -2.91
CA GLU A 141 18.14 -13.36 -1.87
C GLU A 141 17.44 -13.58 -0.54
N ASP A 142 16.39 -12.82 -0.24
CA ASP A 142 15.70 -12.88 1.06
C ASP A 142 14.25 -13.34 0.87
N TRP A 143 13.42 -12.56 0.19
CA TRP A 143 11.97 -12.82 0.10
C TRP A 143 11.65 -14.18 -0.51
N LEU A 144 12.28 -14.56 -1.63
CA LEU A 144 12.06 -15.86 -2.26
C LEU A 144 12.65 -17.05 -1.48
N GLN A 145 13.64 -16.82 -0.60
CA GLN A 145 14.22 -17.90 0.21
C GLN A 145 13.37 -18.21 1.45
N GLU A 146 12.58 -17.24 1.91
CA GLU A 146 11.61 -17.40 3.01
C GLU A 146 10.28 -18.03 2.57
N ALA A 147 10.03 -18.07 1.25
CA ALA A 147 8.74 -18.41 0.64
C ALA A 147 8.53 -19.89 0.31
#